data_AF-A0A3T1DAZ5-F1
#
_entry.id   AF-A0A3T1DAZ5-F1
#
_cell.length_a   1.000
_cell.length_b   1.000
_cell.length_c   1.000
_cell.angle_alpha   90.00
_cell.angle_beta   90.00
_cell.angle_gamma   90.00
#
_symmetry.space_group_name_H-M   'P 1'
#
loop_
_entity.id
_entity.type
_entity.pdbx_description
1 polymer ?
#
loop_
_entity_poly.entity_id
_entity_poly.type
_entity_poly.pdbx_seq_one_letter_code
_entity_poly.pdbx_strand_id
1 'polypeptide(L)'
;MPRYHNCKSSTPLRDHGLVEFAAENPVERTLLRKAIYDAAEPEDLPLNVGYHNQQQLLQLMSKLQKQLSSSTAQDVNCRISYANDLNQAEENEPDDDNQGWHSLSQLFGEVNGRSVSDYILHHTFTSHLQPIVQPSGKIMGYEFLLRPLPEQMPFRPAELFEKARKIGQHSFLDREARHSAIRLSAAHLEKGMKRFINFLPSSLHSPYSSLKDTFELMKETGTDPSDYVFEVIESEPLDDPELLKIFDVYRQQGVLLALDDVGTGFATLDTVERLQPDYVKMDRKWVSGCDKDEGKQRYIDNLLNRVSRFHGIVLAEGVERQEEWDYVRRAGVSLFQGYLFGRASPVPAAVRV
;
A
#
# COMPACT_ATOMS: atom_id res chain seq x y z
N MET A 1 -16.77 -14.13 13.17
CA MET A 1 -15.99 -12.89 13.01
C MET A 1 -16.76 -11.77 13.68
N PRO A 2 -16.14 -10.69 14.19
CA PRO A 2 -16.90 -9.61 14.82
C PRO A 2 -17.89 -9.00 13.82
N ARG A 3 -19.13 -8.82 14.23
CA ARG A 3 -20.24 -8.24 13.44
C ARG A 3 -19.92 -6.82 12.93
N TYR A 4 -19.07 -6.10 13.67
CA TYR A 4 -18.66 -4.73 13.38
C TYR A 4 -17.16 -4.63 13.11
N HIS A 5 -16.80 -3.70 12.24
CA HIS A 5 -15.42 -3.34 11.97
C HIS A 5 -14.77 -2.75 13.23
N ASN A 6 -13.67 -3.35 13.66
CA ASN A 6 -12.89 -2.85 14.76
C ASN A 6 -12.03 -1.67 14.30
N CYS A 7 -12.45 -0.43 14.57
CA CYS A 7 -11.69 0.74 14.15
C CYS A 7 -10.36 0.92 14.93
N LYS A 8 -10.13 0.09 15.96
CA LYS A 8 -8.84 0.02 16.68
C LYS A 8 -7.89 -1.03 16.11
N SER A 9 -8.33 -1.87 15.17
CA SER A 9 -7.44 -2.81 14.49
C SER A 9 -6.87 -2.20 13.21
N SER A 10 -5.78 -2.78 12.72
CA SER A 10 -5.23 -2.49 11.39
C SER A 10 -6.00 -3.18 10.26
N THR A 11 -7.17 -3.77 10.54
CA THR A 11 -7.96 -4.45 9.53
C THR A 11 -8.41 -3.45 8.47
N PRO A 12 -8.26 -3.75 7.17
CA PRO A 12 -8.70 -2.81 6.15
C PRO A 12 -10.23 -2.71 6.09
N LEU A 13 -10.74 -1.57 5.61
CA LEU A 13 -12.14 -1.37 5.29
C LEU A 13 -12.47 -2.16 4.01
N ARG A 14 -13.69 -2.71 3.93
CA ARG A 14 -14.16 -3.43 2.74
C ARG A 14 -14.77 -2.46 1.72
N ASP A 15 -15.01 -2.94 0.51
CA ASP A 15 -15.56 -2.14 -0.59
C ASP A 15 -17.02 -1.72 -0.40
N HIS A 16 -17.79 -2.50 0.35
CA HIS A 16 -19.21 -2.25 0.60
C HIS A 16 -19.55 -2.55 2.05
N GLY A 17 -20.54 -1.84 2.58
CA GLY A 17 -20.97 -2.00 3.97
C GLY A 17 -22.01 -0.96 4.38
N LEU A 18 -22.26 -0.90 5.69
CA LEU A 18 -23.19 0.03 6.32
C LEU A 18 -22.45 0.82 7.39
N VAL A 19 -22.59 2.14 7.38
CA VAL A 19 -22.11 3.01 8.46
C VAL A 19 -23.31 3.46 9.30
N GLU A 20 -23.27 3.15 10.59
CA GLU A 20 -24.26 3.61 11.56
C GLU A 20 -23.66 4.76 12.37
N PHE A 21 -24.44 5.81 12.60
CA PHE A 21 -24.02 6.95 13.41
C PHE A 21 -24.96 7.18 14.59
N ALA A 22 -24.39 7.59 15.71
CA ALA A 22 -25.11 7.97 16.93
C ALA A 22 -24.47 9.21 17.55
N ALA A 23 -25.31 10.10 18.10
CA ALA A 23 -24.87 11.24 18.90
C ALA A 23 -25.86 11.41 20.06
N GLU A 24 -25.37 11.70 21.26
CA GLU A 24 -26.25 11.90 22.43
C GLU A 24 -26.92 13.28 22.38
N ASN A 25 -26.19 14.31 21.94
CA ASN A 25 -26.64 15.69 21.95
C ASN A 25 -27.51 16.04 20.70
N PRO A 26 -28.71 16.62 20.87
CA PRO A 26 -29.57 17.03 19.76
C PRO A 26 -28.91 18.00 18.76
N VAL A 27 -27.98 18.84 19.22
CA VAL A 27 -27.24 19.78 18.35
C VAL A 27 -26.32 19.02 17.39
N GLU A 28 -25.55 18.07 17.91
CA GLU A 28 -24.66 17.21 17.10
C GLU A 28 -25.47 16.36 16.11
N ARG A 29 -26.62 15.82 16.52
CA ARG A 29 -27.53 15.08 15.62
C ARG A 29 -27.95 15.94 14.43
N THR A 30 -28.30 17.20 14.70
CA THR A 30 -28.73 18.15 13.66
C THR A 30 -27.59 18.48 12.71
N LEU A 31 -26.38 18.72 13.24
CA LEU A 31 -25.18 18.98 12.44
C LEU A 31 -24.81 17.78 11.56
N LEU A 32 -24.82 16.57 12.14
CA LEU A 32 -24.53 15.32 11.42
C LEU A 32 -25.54 15.07 10.30
N ARG A 33 -26.85 15.21 10.58
CA ARG A 33 -27.91 15.05 9.57
C ARG A 33 -27.73 16.01 8.40
N LYS A 34 -27.49 17.28 8.70
CA LYS A 34 -27.23 18.31 7.70
C LYS A 34 -26.01 17.94 6.85
N ALA A 35 -24.96 17.42 7.47
CA ALA A 35 -23.74 17.02 6.78
C ALA A 35 -23.92 15.77 5.90
N ILE A 36 -24.82 14.85 6.24
CA ILE A 36 -25.08 13.66 5.42
C ILE A 36 -26.01 14.00 4.25
N TYR A 37 -27.20 14.52 4.52
CA TYR A 37 -28.30 14.59 3.52
C TYR A 37 -28.50 15.94 2.85
N ASP A 38 -27.78 16.99 3.25
CA ASP A 38 -27.95 18.36 2.75
C ASP A 38 -29.41 18.91 2.90
N ALA A 39 -30.26 18.26 3.72
CA ALA A 39 -31.64 18.63 4.01
C ALA A 39 -32.09 18.12 5.40
N ALA A 40 -33.17 18.71 5.94
CA ALA A 40 -33.72 18.41 7.26
C ALA A 40 -35.06 17.65 7.16
N GLU A 41 -35.06 16.32 7.23
CA GLU A 41 -36.24 15.45 7.45
C GLU A 41 -35.84 14.18 8.26
N PRO A 42 -36.80 13.40 8.83
CA PRO A 42 -37.27 13.40 10.23
C PRO A 42 -36.48 12.49 11.21
N GLU A 43 -37.05 12.26 12.40
CA GLU A 43 -36.42 12.41 13.73
C GLU A 43 -35.70 11.21 14.38
N ASP A 44 -35.71 9.99 13.86
CA ASP A 44 -35.15 8.85 14.62
C ASP A 44 -33.69 8.48 14.27
N LEU A 45 -32.98 7.92 15.26
CA LEU A 45 -31.61 7.40 15.23
C LEU A 45 -31.64 5.89 15.55
N PRO A 46 -30.64 5.10 15.10
CA PRO A 46 -29.39 5.51 14.43
C PRO A 46 -29.53 5.87 12.93
N LEU A 47 -28.66 6.76 12.46
CA LEU A 47 -28.58 7.17 11.05
C LEU A 47 -27.73 6.15 10.31
N ASN A 48 -28.31 5.51 9.29
CA ASN A 48 -27.67 4.42 8.58
C ASN A 48 -27.36 4.84 7.13
N VAL A 49 -26.09 4.78 6.74
CA VAL A 49 -25.62 5.13 5.39
C VAL A 49 -24.93 3.92 4.76
N GLY A 50 -25.56 3.33 3.75
CA GLY A 50 -24.96 2.26 2.97
C GLY A 50 -23.94 2.79 1.96
N TYR A 51 -22.86 2.04 1.75
CA TYR A 51 -21.91 2.28 0.66
C TYR A 51 -21.67 0.99 -0.12
N HIS A 52 -21.58 1.14 -1.45
CA HIS A 52 -21.45 0.03 -2.39
C HIS A 52 -20.07 0.00 -3.08
N ASN A 53 -19.25 1.02 -2.85
CA ASN A 53 -17.86 1.09 -3.28
C ASN A 53 -17.07 2.03 -2.35
N GLN A 54 -15.74 1.94 -2.45
CA GLN A 54 -14.82 2.75 -1.63
C GLN A 54 -14.98 4.25 -1.85
N GLN A 55 -15.28 4.68 -3.08
CA GLN A 55 -15.41 6.09 -3.41
C GLN A 55 -16.57 6.74 -2.64
N GLN A 56 -17.71 6.06 -2.51
CA GLN A 56 -18.85 6.53 -1.70
C GLN A 56 -18.47 6.70 -0.22
N LEU A 57 -17.77 5.73 0.36
CA LEU A 57 -17.33 5.82 1.76
C LEU A 57 -16.34 6.96 1.97
N LEU A 58 -15.34 7.08 1.09
CA LEU A 58 -14.35 8.16 1.17
C LEU A 58 -15.01 9.53 1.01
N GLN A 59 -15.99 9.67 0.09
CA GLN A 59 -16.74 10.92 -0.10
C GLN A 59 -17.51 11.30 1.15
N LEU A 60 -18.17 10.34 1.79
CA LEU A 60 -18.84 10.54 3.07
C LEU A 60 -17.85 11.01 4.14
N MET A 61 -16.72 10.31 4.32
CA MET A 61 -15.71 10.67 5.32
C MET A 61 -15.13 12.08 5.08
N SER A 62 -14.75 12.39 3.84
CA SER A 62 -14.26 13.71 3.44
C SER A 62 -15.29 14.82 3.67
N LYS A 63 -16.56 14.57 3.32
CA LYS A 63 -17.67 15.51 3.53
C LYS A 63 -17.88 15.79 5.01
N LEU A 64 -17.98 14.75 5.84
CA LEU A 64 -18.18 14.88 7.28
C LEU A 64 -17.03 15.62 7.94
N GLN A 65 -15.77 15.31 7.58
CA GLN A 65 -14.60 15.97 8.15
C GLN A 65 -14.52 17.47 7.78
N LYS A 66 -14.99 17.86 6.60
CA LYS A 66 -15.04 19.27 6.17
C LYS A 66 -16.15 20.07 6.86
N GLN A 67 -17.26 19.42 7.21
CA GLN A 67 -18.45 20.11 7.73
C GLN A 67 -18.56 20.09 9.26
N LEU A 68 -17.97 19.10 9.92
CA LEU A 68 -18.03 18.95 11.37
C LEU A 68 -16.76 19.49 12.03
N SER A 69 -16.92 20.21 13.14
CA SER A 69 -15.77 20.64 13.95
C SER A 69 -15.10 19.44 14.62
N SER A 70 -13.83 19.57 15.02
CA SER A 70 -13.12 18.51 15.74
C SER A 70 -13.82 18.11 17.05
N SER A 71 -14.46 19.08 17.74
CA SER A 71 -15.28 18.79 18.93
C SER A 71 -16.50 17.94 18.55
N THR A 72 -17.26 18.38 17.54
CA THR A 72 -18.44 17.65 17.07
C THR A 72 -18.09 16.23 16.62
N ALA A 73 -16.98 16.04 15.93
CA ALA A 73 -16.53 14.71 15.50
C ALA A 73 -16.08 13.82 16.68
N GLN A 74 -15.67 14.41 17.81
CA GLN A 74 -15.34 13.66 19.03
C GLN A 74 -16.60 13.13 19.73
N ASP A 75 -17.68 13.90 19.67
CA ASP A 75 -18.94 13.61 20.37
C ASP A 75 -19.93 12.76 19.53
N VAL A 76 -19.72 12.70 18.21
CA VAL A 76 -20.42 11.77 17.31
C VAL A 76 -19.72 10.41 17.32
N ASN A 77 -20.47 9.35 17.59
CA ASN A 77 -20.01 7.97 17.46
C ASN A 77 -20.47 7.34 16.13
N CYS A 78 -19.68 6.41 15.64
CA CYS A 78 -19.97 5.63 14.44
C CYS A 78 -19.47 4.19 14.57
N ARG A 79 -20.08 3.29 13.79
CA ARG A 79 -19.62 1.91 13.61
C ARG A 79 -19.90 1.43 12.19
N ILE A 80 -19.12 0.48 11.69
CA ILE A 80 -19.24 -0.05 10.33
C ILE A 80 -19.54 -1.54 10.39
N SER A 81 -20.49 -2.03 9.59
CA SER A 81 -20.80 -3.45 9.44
C SER A 81 -20.78 -3.89 7.97
N TYR A 82 -20.63 -5.20 7.74
CA TYR A 82 -20.50 -5.79 6.41
C TYR A 82 -21.56 -6.88 6.19
N ALA A 83 -22.18 -6.92 5.01
CA ALA A 83 -23.38 -7.73 4.74
C ALA A 83 -23.21 -9.25 4.95
N ASN A 84 -22.00 -9.80 4.74
CA ASN A 84 -21.74 -11.22 4.95
C ASN A 84 -21.67 -11.63 6.43
N ASP A 85 -21.44 -10.66 7.33
CA ASP A 85 -21.37 -10.88 8.77
C ASP A 85 -22.76 -10.78 9.44
N LEU A 86 -23.76 -10.23 8.73
CA LEU A 86 -25.16 -10.19 9.19
C LEU A 86 -25.89 -11.53 9.05
N ASN A 87 -25.46 -12.39 8.11
CA ASN A 87 -26.05 -13.71 7.87
C ASN A 87 -25.30 -14.86 8.58
N GLN A 88 -24.10 -14.60 9.14
CA GLN A 88 -23.27 -15.60 9.82
C GLN A 88 -23.13 -15.36 11.34
N ALA A 89 -23.67 -14.26 11.86
CA ALA A 89 -23.83 -14.12 13.31
C ALA A 89 -24.91 -15.11 13.76
N GLU A 90 -24.49 -16.24 14.33
CA GLU A 90 -25.39 -17.13 15.06
C GLU A 90 -26.16 -16.30 16.09
N GLU A 91 -27.46 -16.59 16.25
CA GLU A 91 -28.43 -15.92 17.15
C GLU A 91 -28.04 -15.93 18.66
N ASN A 92 -26.80 -16.27 19.00
CA ASN A 92 -26.32 -16.53 20.36
C ASN A 92 -25.24 -15.57 20.87
N GLU A 93 -24.72 -14.62 20.08
CA GLU A 93 -23.91 -13.53 20.65
C GLU A 93 -24.84 -12.47 21.23
N PRO A 94 -24.76 -12.16 22.55
CA PRO A 94 -25.56 -11.09 23.11
C PRO A 94 -25.23 -9.78 22.38
N ASP A 95 -26.26 -9.07 21.91
CA ASP A 95 -26.16 -7.68 21.45
C ASP A 95 -25.69 -6.83 22.64
N ASP A 96 -24.37 -6.75 22.84
CA ASP A 96 -23.79 -5.66 23.61
C ASP A 96 -23.92 -4.42 22.72
N ASP A 97 -24.95 -3.60 23.01
CA ASP A 97 -25.24 -2.35 22.28
C ASP A 97 -24.02 -1.42 22.15
N ASN A 98 -23.00 -1.61 23.00
CA ASN A 98 -21.76 -0.85 23.02
C ASN A 98 -20.65 -1.38 22.10
N GLN A 99 -20.85 -2.51 21.41
CA GLN A 99 -19.81 -3.11 20.59
C GLN A 99 -19.61 -2.34 19.27
N GLY A 100 -18.35 -2.04 18.95
CA GLY A 100 -17.95 -1.45 17.66
C GLY A 100 -18.15 0.06 17.52
N TRP A 101 -18.68 0.76 18.53
CA TRP A 101 -18.79 2.22 18.51
C TRP A 101 -17.44 2.89 18.76
N HIS A 102 -17.14 3.87 17.91
CA HIS A 102 -15.93 4.68 17.93
C HIS A 102 -16.27 6.13 17.62
N SER A 103 -15.52 7.09 18.17
CA SER A 103 -15.75 8.49 17.81
C SER A 103 -15.46 8.71 16.34
N LEU A 104 -16.23 9.56 15.66
CA LEU A 104 -16.03 9.86 14.25
C LEU A 104 -14.64 10.47 14.00
N SER A 105 -14.11 11.20 14.98
CA SER A 105 -12.72 11.69 14.99
C SER A 105 -11.68 10.57 14.87
N GLN A 106 -11.95 9.36 15.35
CA GLN A 106 -11.06 8.21 15.20
C GLN A 106 -11.02 7.68 13.77
N LEU A 107 -12.07 7.90 12.98
CA LEU A 107 -12.10 7.57 11.56
C LEU A 107 -11.53 8.69 10.67
N PHE A 108 -11.26 9.87 11.22
CA PHE A 108 -10.60 10.96 10.52
C PHE A 108 -9.08 10.85 10.66
N GLY A 109 -8.41 10.48 9.57
CA GLY A 109 -6.95 10.52 9.49
C GLY A 109 -6.49 11.77 8.74
N GLU A 110 -5.55 12.51 9.33
CA GLU A 110 -4.96 13.69 8.69
C GLU A 110 -3.45 13.57 8.48
N VAL A 111 -3.00 14.12 7.36
CA VAL A 111 -1.59 14.27 6.95
C VAL A 111 -1.41 15.71 6.45
N ASN A 112 -0.56 16.47 7.14
CA ASN A 112 -0.31 17.89 6.86
C ASN A 112 -1.58 18.75 6.77
N GLY A 113 -2.55 18.51 7.66
CA GLY A 113 -3.80 19.27 7.70
C GLY A 113 -4.82 18.93 6.61
N ARG A 114 -4.57 17.89 5.81
CA ARG A 114 -5.54 17.34 4.85
C ARG A 114 -5.90 15.90 5.21
N SER A 115 -7.17 15.53 4.98
CA SER A 115 -7.64 14.17 5.23
C SER A 115 -6.98 13.15 4.29
N VAL A 116 -6.72 11.95 4.80
CA VAL A 116 -6.27 10.81 3.97
C VAL A 116 -7.28 10.52 2.85
N SER A 117 -8.58 10.59 3.17
CA SER A 117 -9.66 10.42 2.19
C SER A 117 -9.55 11.41 1.02
N ASP A 118 -9.19 12.66 1.28
CA ASP A 118 -9.01 13.67 0.22
C ASP A 118 -7.81 13.34 -0.68
N TYR A 119 -6.69 12.86 -0.11
CA TYR A 119 -5.54 12.45 -0.93
C TYR A 119 -5.93 11.34 -1.91
N ILE A 120 -6.70 10.36 -1.43
CA ILE A 120 -7.14 9.21 -2.23
C ILE A 120 -8.18 9.65 -3.28
N LEU A 121 -9.25 10.33 -2.87
CA LEU A 121 -10.36 10.73 -3.75
C LEU A 121 -9.96 11.68 -4.87
N HIS A 122 -9.08 12.62 -4.56
CA HIS A 122 -8.67 13.66 -5.49
C HIS A 122 -7.34 13.33 -6.17
N HIS A 123 -6.79 12.13 -5.94
CA HIS A 123 -5.52 11.66 -6.49
C HIS A 123 -4.41 12.70 -6.34
N THR A 124 -4.28 13.32 -5.16
CA THR A 124 -3.31 14.41 -4.95
C THR A 124 -1.89 13.91 -4.64
N PHE A 125 -1.53 12.81 -5.30
CA PHE A 125 -0.23 12.16 -5.24
C PHE A 125 0.12 11.60 -6.63
N THR A 126 1.39 11.32 -6.84
CA THR A 126 1.96 10.72 -8.04
C THR A 126 3.10 9.78 -7.64
N SER A 127 3.87 9.29 -8.61
CA SER A 127 5.07 8.50 -8.36
C SER A 127 6.31 9.22 -8.91
N HIS A 128 7.41 9.15 -8.19
CA HIS A 128 8.73 9.40 -8.73
C HIS A 128 9.37 8.07 -9.14
N LEU A 129 10.15 8.10 -10.22
CA LEU A 129 10.82 6.95 -10.80
C LEU A 129 12.29 6.95 -10.38
N GLN A 130 12.74 5.89 -9.72
CA GLN A 130 14.16 5.70 -9.38
C GLN A 130 14.76 4.60 -10.28
N PRO A 131 15.88 4.89 -10.99
CA PRO A 131 16.42 3.94 -11.96
C PRO A 131 17.03 2.71 -11.29
N ILE A 132 16.74 1.54 -11.87
CA ILE A 132 17.37 0.26 -11.58
C ILE A 132 18.23 -0.13 -12.78
N VAL A 133 19.50 -0.43 -12.54
CA VAL A 133 20.49 -0.64 -13.60
C VAL A 133 21.10 -2.04 -13.58
N GLN A 134 21.57 -2.48 -14.75
CA GLN A 134 22.38 -3.67 -14.94
C GLN A 134 23.87 -3.42 -14.59
N PRO A 135 24.74 -4.44 -14.53
CA PRO A 135 26.18 -4.26 -14.27
C PRO A 135 26.89 -3.34 -15.28
N SER A 136 26.32 -3.17 -16.47
CA SER A 136 26.82 -2.26 -17.50
C SER A 136 26.49 -0.79 -17.24
N GLY A 137 25.64 -0.48 -16.26
CA GLY A 137 25.05 0.86 -16.05
C GLY A 137 23.80 1.13 -16.89
N LYS A 138 23.42 0.22 -17.80
CA LYS A 138 22.19 0.35 -18.60
C LYS A 138 20.96 0.22 -17.69
N ILE A 139 19.99 1.12 -17.89
CA ILE A 139 18.70 1.07 -17.21
C ILE A 139 17.93 -0.18 -17.64
N MET A 140 17.44 -0.92 -16.64
CA MET A 140 16.62 -2.12 -16.79
C MET A 140 15.16 -1.86 -16.42
N GLY A 141 14.95 -0.99 -15.44
CA GLY A 141 13.63 -0.66 -14.92
C GLY A 141 13.65 0.56 -14.02
N TYR A 142 12.49 0.85 -13.44
CA TYR A 142 12.31 1.89 -12.45
C TYR A 142 11.45 1.40 -11.29
N GLU A 143 11.79 1.82 -10.09
CA GLU A 143 10.89 1.74 -8.93
C GLU A 143 10.02 2.99 -8.86
N PHE A 144 8.73 2.77 -8.62
CA PHE A 144 7.71 3.80 -8.51
C PHE A 144 7.45 4.14 -7.04
N LEU A 145 7.97 5.29 -6.63
CA LEU A 145 7.90 5.76 -5.25
C LEU A 145 6.84 6.85 -5.10
N LEU A 146 5.82 6.61 -4.28
CA LEU A 146 4.73 7.56 -4.03
C LEU A 146 5.28 8.93 -3.58
N ARG A 147 4.74 10.01 -4.13
CA ARG A 147 5.07 11.40 -3.78
C ARG A 147 3.82 12.28 -3.84
N PRO A 148 3.76 13.39 -3.10
CA PRO A 148 2.76 14.44 -3.35
C PRO A 148 2.88 14.97 -4.78
N LEU A 149 1.77 15.43 -5.35
CA LEU A 149 1.84 16.26 -6.56
C LEU A 149 2.59 17.57 -6.27
N PRO A 150 3.26 18.19 -7.28
CA PRO A 150 4.10 19.37 -7.07
C PRO A 150 3.40 20.55 -6.38
N GLU A 151 2.10 20.74 -6.61
CA GLU A 151 1.29 21.80 -6.02
C GLU A 151 0.75 21.49 -4.62
N GLN A 152 1.02 20.29 -4.09
CA GLN A 152 0.54 19.84 -2.79
C GLN A 152 1.60 20.05 -1.71
N MET A 153 1.15 20.15 -0.45
CA MET A 153 2.06 20.16 0.69
C MET A 153 2.89 18.88 0.73
N PRO A 154 4.19 18.97 1.05
CA PRO A 154 5.07 17.81 1.07
C PRO A 154 4.67 16.84 2.18
N PHE A 155 4.35 15.59 1.85
CA PHE A 155 4.16 14.51 2.83
C PHE A 155 5.19 13.40 2.66
N ARG A 156 5.46 12.68 3.76
CA ARG A 156 6.25 11.44 3.72
C ARG A 156 5.30 10.27 3.46
N PRO A 157 5.54 9.42 2.43
CA PRO A 157 4.66 8.29 2.13
C PRO A 157 4.40 7.37 3.32
N ALA A 158 5.44 7.08 4.12
CA ALA A 158 5.31 6.26 5.33
C ALA A 158 4.28 6.83 6.33
N GLU A 159 4.25 8.16 6.54
CA GLU A 159 3.28 8.80 7.42
C GLU A 159 1.86 8.71 6.86
N LEU A 160 1.71 8.86 5.53
CA LEU A 160 0.42 8.72 4.86
C LEU A 160 -0.13 7.29 5.00
N PHE A 161 0.69 6.28 4.74
CA PHE A 161 0.30 4.88 4.92
C PHE A 161 0.03 4.52 6.40
N GLU A 162 0.81 5.04 7.34
CA GLU A 162 0.56 4.82 8.78
C GLU A 162 -0.80 5.40 9.21
N LYS A 163 -1.11 6.63 8.76
CA LYS A 163 -2.40 7.28 9.04
C LYS A 163 -3.54 6.52 8.38
N ALA A 164 -3.40 6.14 7.11
CA ALA A 164 -4.38 5.33 6.39
C ALA A 164 -4.62 3.98 7.09
N ARG A 165 -3.58 3.35 7.65
CA ARG A 165 -3.71 2.08 8.39
C ARG A 165 -4.53 2.24 9.66
N LYS A 166 -4.28 3.29 10.44
CA LYS A 166 -5.01 3.59 11.69
C LYS A 166 -6.51 3.81 11.48
N ILE A 167 -6.92 4.23 10.28
CA ILE A 167 -8.32 4.46 9.93
C ILE A 167 -8.88 3.39 8.97
N GLY A 168 -8.16 2.28 8.77
CA GLY A 168 -8.59 1.19 7.88
C GLY A 168 -8.59 1.48 6.38
N GLN A 169 -8.08 2.64 5.93
CA GLN A 169 -8.06 3.05 4.51
C GLN A 169 -6.76 2.68 3.76
N HIS A 170 -5.81 2.00 4.41
CA HIS A 170 -4.53 1.65 3.78
C HIS A 170 -4.70 0.79 2.52
N SER A 171 -5.73 -0.06 2.44
CA SER A 171 -6.02 -0.83 1.23
C SER A 171 -6.47 0.04 0.07
N PHE A 172 -7.27 1.07 0.36
CA PHE A 172 -7.74 2.02 -0.65
C PHE A 172 -6.57 2.84 -1.18
N LEU A 173 -5.69 3.27 -0.27
CA LEU A 173 -4.47 3.99 -0.63
C LEU A 173 -3.49 3.14 -1.46
N ASP A 174 -3.21 1.89 -1.05
CA ASP A 174 -2.33 0.97 -1.77
C ASP A 174 -2.79 0.77 -3.22
N ARG A 175 -4.08 0.51 -3.40
CA ARG A 175 -4.70 0.33 -4.71
C ARG A 175 -4.59 1.59 -5.59
N GLU A 176 -4.96 2.76 -5.06
CA GLU A 176 -4.88 3.99 -5.85
C GLU A 176 -3.43 4.41 -6.14
N ALA A 177 -2.49 4.14 -5.24
CA ALA A 177 -1.06 4.34 -5.48
C ALA A 177 -0.55 3.44 -6.61
N ARG A 178 -0.92 2.16 -6.60
CA ARG A 178 -0.60 1.20 -7.69
C ARG A 178 -1.24 1.61 -9.01
N HIS A 179 -2.50 2.03 -9.02
CA HIS A 179 -3.16 2.54 -10.22
C HIS A 179 -2.48 3.79 -10.78
N SER A 180 -2.08 4.73 -9.90
CA SER A 180 -1.30 5.90 -10.29
C SER A 180 0.02 5.49 -10.95
N ALA A 181 0.75 4.55 -10.36
CA ALA A 181 2.01 4.05 -10.92
C ALA A 181 1.83 3.38 -12.29
N ILE A 182 0.78 2.56 -12.47
CA ILE A 182 0.47 1.92 -13.76
C ILE A 182 0.20 2.98 -14.84
N ARG A 183 -0.68 3.96 -14.56
CA ARG A 183 -1.00 5.03 -15.51
C ARG A 183 0.22 5.86 -15.88
N LEU A 184 1.03 6.25 -14.88
CA LEU A 184 2.27 7.00 -15.11
C LEU A 184 3.27 6.17 -15.94
N SER A 185 3.41 4.88 -15.63
CA SER A 185 4.32 3.99 -16.34
C SER A 185 3.94 3.81 -17.81
N ALA A 186 2.64 3.74 -18.12
CA ALA A 186 2.14 3.61 -19.49
C ALA A 186 2.44 4.88 -20.32
N ALA A 187 2.42 6.05 -19.68
CA ALA A 187 2.69 7.32 -20.33
C ALA A 187 4.19 7.59 -20.58
N HIS A 188 5.08 7.04 -19.74
CA HIS A 188 6.50 7.42 -19.73
C HIS A 188 7.49 6.32 -20.08
N LEU A 189 7.11 5.04 -20.02
CA LEU A 189 8.03 3.92 -20.22
C LEU A 189 7.64 3.07 -21.43
N GLU A 190 8.66 2.68 -22.19
CA GLU A 190 8.52 1.76 -23.32
C GLU A 190 8.20 0.33 -22.87
N LYS A 191 7.77 -0.51 -23.81
CA LYS A 191 7.57 -1.94 -23.57
C LYS A 191 8.91 -2.61 -23.24
N GLY A 192 8.90 -3.55 -22.29
CA GLY A 192 10.08 -4.29 -21.85
C GLY A 192 10.87 -3.65 -20.70
N MET A 193 10.58 -2.39 -20.37
CA MET A 193 11.17 -1.71 -19.20
C MET A 193 10.49 -2.21 -17.93
N LYS A 194 11.24 -2.69 -16.94
CA LYS A 194 10.63 -3.20 -15.70
C LYS A 194 10.05 -2.08 -14.84
N ARG A 195 8.89 -2.36 -14.25
CA ARG A 195 8.09 -1.43 -13.45
C ARG A 195 7.92 -2.03 -12.05
N PHE A 196 8.79 -1.61 -11.14
CA PHE A 196 8.78 -2.06 -9.76
C PHE A 196 7.78 -1.20 -8.96
N ILE A 197 6.74 -1.82 -8.43
CA ILE A 197 5.62 -1.13 -7.76
C ILE A 197 5.38 -1.79 -6.42
N ASN A 198 5.36 -0.97 -5.37
CA ASN A 198 5.05 -1.40 -4.02
C ASN A 198 3.64 -1.96 -3.90
N PHE A 199 3.53 -3.03 -3.12
CA PHE A 199 2.29 -3.74 -2.87
C PHE A 199 2.24 -4.23 -1.42
N LEU A 200 1.11 -3.94 -0.75
CA LEU A 200 0.83 -4.40 0.60
C LEU A 200 -0.15 -5.60 0.58
N PRO A 201 0.27 -6.86 0.64
CA PRO A 201 -0.61 -8.02 0.79
C PRO A 201 -1.69 -7.89 1.88
N SER A 202 -1.33 -7.33 3.04
CA SER A 202 -2.27 -7.00 4.12
C SER A 202 -3.45 -6.12 3.68
N SER A 203 -3.36 -5.41 2.55
CA SER A 203 -4.46 -4.65 1.97
C SER A 203 -5.57 -5.49 1.33
N LEU A 204 -5.32 -6.77 1.03
CA LEU A 204 -6.24 -7.58 0.26
C LEU A 204 -7.20 -8.36 1.16
N HIS A 205 -8.50 -8.09 1.01
CA HIS A 205 -9.55 -8.91 1.64
C HIS A 205 -9.81 -10.21 0.88
N SER A 206 -9.71 -10.16 -0.45
CA SER A 206 -9.81 -11.32 -1.33
C SER A 206 -8.85 -11.12 -2.51
N PRO A 207 -7.84 -12.00 -2.68
CA PRO A 207 -6.80 -11.80 -3.69
C PRO A 207 -7.34 -11.61 -5.11
N TYR A 208 -8.29 -12.44 -5.52
CA TYR A 208 -8.83 -12.41 -6.88
C TYR A 208 -9.63 -11.14 -7.16
N SER A 209 -10.54 -10.75 -6.26
CA SER A 209 -11.38 -9.56 -6.50
C SER A 209 -10.57 -8.27 -6.40
N SER A 210 -9.61 -8.23 -5.48
CA SER A 210 -8.85 -7.02 -5.14
C SER A 210 -7.75 -6.69 -6.16
N LEU A 211 -7.39 -7.64 -7.02
CA LEU A 211 -6.38 -7.47 -8.07
C LEU A 211 -6.96 -7.38 -9.48
N LYS A 212 -8.24 -7.72 -9.63
CA LYS A 212 -8.92 -7.72 -10.92
C LYS A 212 -8.84 -6.35 -11.61
N ASP A 213 -9.11 -5.29 -10.87
CA ASP A 213 -9.07 -3.91 -11.36
C ASP A 213 -7.66 -3.48 -11.81
N THR A 214 -6.63 -3.95 -11.12
CA THR A 214 -5.23 -3.73 -11.47
C THR A 214 -4.92 -4.32 -12.85
N PHE A 215 -5.34 -5.57 -13.11
CA PHE A 215 -5.13 -6.20 -14.41
C PHE A 215 -6.01 -5.61 -15.53
N GLU A 216 -7.24 -5.22 -15.20
CA GLU A 216 -8.11 -4.49 -16.12
C GLU A 216 -7.46 -3.16 -16.52
N LEU A 217 -6.88 -2.42 -15.57
CA LEU A 217 -6.17 -1.17 -15.84
C LEU A 217 -4.91 -1.39 -16.68
N MET A 218 -4.13 -2.44 -16.43
CA MET A 218 -2.97 -2.79 -17.28
C MET A 218 -3.42 -3.04 -18.73
N LYS A 219 -4.52 -3.77 -18.91
CA LYS A 219 -5.10 -4.03 -20.23
C LYS A 219 -5.61 -2.75 -20.90
N GLU A 220 -6.31 -1.89 -20.18
CA GLU A 220 -6.81 -0.59 -20.68
C GLU A 220 -5.68 0.33 -21.11
N THR A 221 -4.57 0.33 -20.36
CA THR A 221 -3.37 1.13 -20.66
C THR A 221 -2.46 0.50 -21.72
N GLY A 222 -2.77 -0.71 -22.18
CA GLY A 222 -1.99 -1.43 -23.19
C GLY A 222 -0.60 -1.88 -22.70
N THR A 223 -0.44 -2.04 -21.38
CA THR A 223 0.83 -2.45 -20.77
C THR A 223 0.89 -3.96 -20.58
N ASP A 224 2.10 -4.53 -20.67
CA ASP A 224 2.31 -5.97 -20.56
C ASP A 224 2.50 -6.36 -19.09
N PRO A 225 1.70 -7.28 -18.52
CA PRO A 225 1.85 -7.73 -17.13
C PRO A 225 3.28 -8.20 -16.80
N SER A 226 3.98 -8.79 -17.77
CA SER A 226 5.35 -9.27 -17.60
C SER A 226 6.39 -8.17 -17.37
N ASP A 227 6.04 -6.91 -17.65
CA ASP A 227 6.88 -5.77 -17.33
C ASP A 227 6.75 -5.31 -15.87
N TYR A 228 5.70 -5.73 -15.16
CA TYR A 228 5.48 -5.34 -13.78
C TYR A 228 6.17 -6.29 -12.81
N VAL A 229 6.76 -5.69 -11.78
CA VAL A 229 7.32 -6.39 -10.62
C VAL A 229 6.62 -5.83 -9.39
N PHE A 230 5.78 -6.62 -8.73
CA PHE A 230 5.17 -6.18 -7.47
C PHE A 230 6.07 -6.49 -6.29
N GLU A 231 6.42 -5.44 -5.55
CA GLU A 231 7.30 -5.49 -4.42
C GLU A 231 6.49 -5.69 -3.15
N VAL A 232 6.69 -6.84 -2.52
CA VAL A 232 5.96 -7.23 -1.34
C VAL A 232 6.66 -6.65 -0.12
N ILE A 233 6.01 -5.66 0.50
CA ILE A 233 6.47 -5.00 1.72
C ILE A 233 5.58 -5.44 2.88
N GLU A 234 6.10 -6.32 3.73
CA GLU A 234 5.37 -6.74 4.93
C GLU A 234 6.03 -6.28 6.21
N SER A 235 5.31 -5.43 6.93
CA SER A 235 5.53 -5.15 8.34
C SER A 235 4.93 -6.22 9.26
N GLU A 236 4.44 -7.33 8.70
CA GLU A 236 3.81 -8.44 9.41
C GLU A 236 4.48 -9.78 9.03
N PRO A 237 4.38 -10.83 9.87
CA PRO A 237 4.97 -12.12 9.57
C PRO A 237 4.47 -12.70 8.25
N LEU A 238 5.39 -13.01 7.34
CA LEU A 238 5.14 -13.54 5.99
C LEU A 238 4.72 -15.03 5.97
N ASP A 239 4.32 -15.59 7.11
CA ASP A 239 3.96 -17.02 7.29
C ASP A 239 2.49 -17.34 6.96
N ASP A 240 1.81 -16.43 6.27
CA ASP A 240 0.40 -16.58 5.91
C ASP A 240 0.22 -17.44 4.63
N PRO A 241 -0.50 -18.58 4.69
CA PRO A 241 -0.90 -19.33 3.49
C PRO A 241 -1.67 -18.50 2.45
N GLU A 242 -2.37 -17.44 2.86
CA GLU A 242 -3.05 -16.53 1.94
C GLU A 242 -2.05 -15.75 1.07
N LEU A 243 -0.85 -15.45 1.58
CA LEU A 243 0.18 -14.76 0.82
C LEU A 243 0.65 -15.61 -0.37
N LEU A 244 0.81 -16.92 -0.20
CA LEU A 244 1.14 -17.82 -1.30
C LEU A 244 0.06 -17.80 -2.39
N LYS A 245 -1.23 -17.77 -1.99
CA LYS A 245 -2.33 -17.64 -2.96
C LYS A 245 -2.26 -16.32 -3.72
N ILE A 246 -1.93 -15.22 -3.05
CA ILE A 246 -1.73 -13.91 -3.70
C ILE A 246 -0.60 -14.00 -4.73
N PHE A 247 0.54 -14.59 -4.36
CA PHE A 247 1.68 -14.79 -5.24
C PHE A 247 1.30 -15.62 -6.48
N ASP A 248 0.57 -16.71 -6.26
CA ASP A 248 0.12 -17.59 -7.35
C ASP A 248 -0.84 -16.87 -8.30
N VAL A 249 -1.75 -16.03 -7.79
CA VAL A 249 -2.64 -15.21 -8.62
C VAL A 249 -1.85 -14.26 -9.51
N TYR A 250 -0.85 -13.54 -8.96
CA TYR A 250 -0.03 -12.64 -9.77
C TYR A 250 0.79 -13.37 -10.84
N ARG A 251 1.41 -14.49 -10.47
CA ARG A 251 2.18 -15.32 -11.41
C ARG A 251 1.31 -15.85 -12.54
N GLN A 252 0.08 -16.29 -12.25
CA GLN A 252 -0.87 -16.73 -13.27
C GLN A 252 -1.27 -15.63 -14.26
N GLN A 253 -1.26 -14.37 -13.81
CA GLN A 253 -1.53 -13.21 -14.67
C GLN A 253 -0.26 -12.68 -15.38
N GLY A 254 0.88 -13.34 -15.18
CA GLY A 254 2.15 -13.02 -15.84
C GLY A 254 2.93 -11.87 -15.19
N VAL A 255 2.55 -11.42 -13.99
CA VAL A 255 3.30 -10.42 -13.24
C VAL A 255 4.42 -11.09 -12.44
N LEU A 256 5.56 -10.40 -12.34
CA LEU A 256 6.72 -10.83 -11.56
C LEU A 256 6.62 -10.32 -10.13
N LEU A 257 7.28 -11.01 -9.19
CA LEU A 257 7.22 -10.66 -7.77
C LEU A 257 8.61 -10.38 -7.22
N ALA A 258 8.71 -9.36 -6.37
CA ALA A 258 9.89 -9.06 -5.59
C ALA A 258 9.58 -9.18 -4.10
N LEU A 259 10.55 -9.67 -3.33
CA LEU A 259 10.53 -9.51 -1.88
C LEU A 259 11.44 -8.33 -1.50
N ASP A 260 10.87 -7.36 -0.77
CA ASP A 260 11.58 -6.13 -0.41
C ASP A 260 12.35 -6.24 0.92
N ASP A 261 13.32 -5.33 1.13
CA ASP A 261 14.08 -5.15 2.38
C ASP A 261 14.70 -6.44 2.97
N VAL A 262 15.14 -7.37 2.11
CA VAL A 262 15.59 -8.70 2.54
C VAL A 262 16.78 -8.63 3.49
N GLY A 263 16.66 -9.40 4.56
CA GLY A 263 17.60 -9.47 5.67
C GLY A 263 17.29 -8.50 6.81
N THR A 264 16.25 -7.68 6.70
CA THR A 264 15.64 -6.93 7.80
C THR A 264 14.25 -7.48 8.15
N GLY A 265 13.80 -7.24 9.38
CA GLY A 265 12.41 -7.51 9.78
C GLY A 265 11.95 -8.94 9.51
N PHE A 266 10.83 -9.08 8.78
CA PHE A 266 10.18 -10.36 8.45
C PHE A 266 10.67 -10.98 7.13
N ALA A 267 11.37 -10.20 6.29
CA ALA A 267 11.93 -10.63 5.02
C ALA A 267 13.24 -11.41 5.23
N THR A 268 13.16 -12.55 5.91
CA THR A 268 14.32 -13.40 6.19
C THR A 268 14.76 -14.19 4.96
N LEU A 269 15.99 -14.71 5.00
CA LEU A 269 16.47 -15.60 3.94
C LEU A 269 15.62 -16.90 3.85
N ASP A 270 15.02 -17.35 4.96
CA ASP A 270 14.11 -18.51 4.96
C ASP A 270 12.79 -18.19 4.25
N THR A 271 12.30 -16.97 4.43
CA THR A 271 11.15 -16.45 3.66
C THR A 271 11.45 -16.43 2.17
N VAL A 272 12.65 -16.01 1.76
CA VAL A 272 13.08 -15.98 0.36
C VAL A 272 13.06 -17.38 -0.26
N GLU A 273 13.63 -18.39 0.41
CA GLU A 273 13.63 -19.77 -0.12
C GLU A 273 12.24 -20.39 -0.18
N ARG A 274 11.34 -20.01 0.74
CA ARG A 274 9.96 -20.49 0.76
C ARG A 274 9.11 -19.86 -0.34
N LEU A 275 9.20 -18.54 -0.52
CA LEU A 275 8.37 -17.80 -1.49
C LEU A 275 8.91 -17.87 -2.92
N GLN A 276 10.22 -18.03 -3.09
CA GLN A 276 10.93 -18.10 -4.38
C GLN A 276 10.52 -16.95 -5.33
N PRO A 277 10.66 -15.68 -4.93
CA PRO A 277 10.27 -14.54 -5.76
C PRO A 277 11.19 -14.41 -6.99
N ASP A 278 10.72 -13.76 -8.05
CA ASP A 278 11.52 -13.50 -9.24
C ASP A 278 12.69 -12.53 -8.93
N TYR A 279 12.46 -11.58 -8.03
CA TYR A 279 13.45 -10.62 -7.55
C TYR A 279 13.59 -10.62 -6.03
N VAL A 280 14.80 -10.37 -5.55
CA VAL A 280 15.10 -10.20 -4.14
C VAL A 280 15.82 -8.88 -3.96
N LYS A 281 15.18 -7.92 -3.28
CA LYS A 281 15.75 -6.60 -3.00
C LYS A 281 16.56 -6.70 -1.71
N MET A 282 17.87 -6.61 -1.83
CA MET A 282 18.80 -6.66 -0.71
C MET A 282 18.90 -5.27 -0.09
N ASP A 283 18.43 -5.16 1.16
CA ASP A 283 18.38 -3.90 1.89
C ASP A 283 19.73 -3.19 1.96
N ARG A 284 19.66 -1.85 1.95
CA ARG A 284 20.80 -0.95 2.03
C ARG A 284 21.74 -1.25 3.18
N LYS A 285 21.27 -1.76 4.32
CA LYS A 285 22.16 -2.05 5.46
C LYS A 285 23.25 -3.06 5.12
N TRP A 286 22.98 -3.99 4.18
CA TRP A 286 23.93 -5.00 3.74
C TRP A 286 24.85 -4.47 2.64
N VAL A 287 24.38 -3.52 1.85
CA VAL A 287 25.16 -2.87 0.77
C VAL A 287 26.11 -1.81 1.31
N SER A 288 25.64 -0.95 2.22
CA SER A 288 26.43 0.20 2.68
C SER A 288 27.70 -0.25 3.40
N GLY A 289 28.87 0.11 2.88
CA GLY A 289 30.16 -0.32 3.43
C GLY A 289 30.52 -1.79 3.24
N CYS A 290 29.83 -2.55 2.39
CA CYS A 290 30.09 -3.98 2.19
C CYS A 290 31.50 -4.28 1.68
N ASP A 291 32.13 -3.35 0.96
CA ASP A 291 33.49 -3.45 0.45
C ASP A 291 34.56 -3.60 1.55
N LYS A 292 34.21 -3.22 2.80
CA LYS A 292 35.13 -3.20 3.96
C LYS A 292 34.70 -4.07 5.13
N ASP A 293 33.56 -4.75 5.03
CA ASP A 293 32.96 -5.48 6.15
C ASP A 293 32.76 -6.96 5.78
N GLU A 294 33.67 -7.82 6.24
CA GLU A 294 33.62 -9.26 5.97
C GLU A 294 32.31 -9.93 6.43
N GLY A 295 31.63 -9.38 7.44
CA GLY A 295 30.34 -9.87 7.91
C GLY A 295 29.25 -9.65 6.86
N LYS A 296 29.20 -8.45 6.29
CA LYS A 296 28.28 -8.13 5.18
C LYS A 296 28.61 -8.93 3.92
N GLN A 297 29.90 -9.10 3.62
CA GLN A 297 30.36 -9.91 2.49
C GLN A 297 29.85 -11.35 2.60
N ARG A 298 30.03 -12.00 3.76
CA ARG A 298 29.49 -13.34 4.02
C ARG A 298 27.98 -13.42 3.91
N TYR A 299 27.26 -12.37 4.34
CA TYR A 299 25.81 -12.30 4.18
C TYR A 299 25.41 -12.24 2.70
N ILE A 300 26.05 -11.37 1.92
CA ILE A 300 25.81 -11.21 0.47
C ILE A 300 26.04 -12.54 -0.25
N ASP A 301 27.16 -13.22 0.02
CA ASP A 301 27.48 -14.52 -0.59
C ASP A 301 26.42 -15.58 -0.26
N ASN A 302 25.96 -15.62 0.98
CA ASN A 302 24.91 -16.55 1.41
C ASN A 302 23.58 -16.25 0.71
N LEU A 303 23.16 -14.97 0.68
CA LEU A 303 21.95 -14.55 -0.02
C LEU A 303 22.00 -14.96 -1.51
N LEU A 304 23.09 -14.63 -2.21
CA LEU A 304 23.27 -15.00 -3.61
C LEU A 304 23.21 -16.52 -3.82
N ASN A 305 23.85 -17.30 -2.94
CA ASN A 305 23.79 -18.77 -3.01
C ASN A 305 22.34 -19.28 -2.90
N ARG A 306 21.58 -18.79 -1.92
CA ARG A 306 20.20 -19.23 -1.69
C ARG A 306 19.30 -18.84 -2.86
N VAL A 307 19.40 -17.60 -3.33
CA VAL A 307 18.59 -17.08 -4.45
C VAL A 307 18.88 -17.81 -5.76
N SER A 308 20.13 -18.22 -5.99
CA SER A 308 20.52 -18.95 -7.21
C SER A 308 19.82 -20.31 -7.35
N ARG A 309 19.41 -20.95 -6.25
CA ARG A 309 18.77 -22.29 -6.24
C ARG A 309 17.41 -22.33 -6.92
N PHE A 310 16.73 -21.18 -6.99
CA PHE A 310 15.43 -21.05 -7.66
C PHE A 310 15.47 -20.03 -8.82
N HIS A 311 16.67 -19.64 -9.26
CA HIS A 311 16.89 -18.69 -10.38
C HIS A 311 16.33 -17.28 -10.15
N GLY A 312 16.20 -16.85 -8.90
CA GLY A 312 15.82 -15.46 -8.59
C GLY A 312 16.94 -14.47 -8.92
N ILE A 313 16.58 -13.19 -9.03
CA ILE A 313 17.50 -12.11 -9.36
C ILE A 313 17.68 -11.19 -8.14
N VAL A 314 18.92 -11.02 -7.68
CA VAL A 314 19.21 -10.08 -6.58
C VAL A 314 19.39 -8.66 -7.11
N LEU A 315 18.67 -7.72 -6.49
CA LEU A 315 18.79 -6.28 -6.64
C LEU A 315 19.45 -5.69 -5.38
N ALA A 316 20.63 -5.07 -5.49
CA ALA A 316 21.26 -4.36 -4.38
C ALA A 316 20.74 -2.93 -4.28
N GLU A 317 20.21 -2.56 -3.12
CA GLU A 317 19.64 -1.24 -2.87
C GLU A 317 20.56 -0.31 -2.09
N GLY A 318 20.36 0.99 -2.27
CA GLY A 318 21.12 2.01 -1.56
C GLY A 318 22.61 2.01 -1.90
N VAL A 319 22.98 1.64 -3.13
CA VAL A 319 24.35 1.77 -3.64
C VAL A 319 24.69 3.25 -3.79
N GLU A 320 25.64 3.74 -3.00
CA GLU A 320 26.00 5.17 -2.97
C GLU A 320 27.45 5.42 -3.36
N ARG A 321 28.33 4.41 -3.27
CA ARG A 321 29.75 4.54 -3.60
C ARG A 321 30.18 3.60 -4.72
N GLN A 322 31.20 4.02 -5.47
CA GLN A 322 31.77 3.20 -6.54
C GLN A 322 32.34 1.89 -6.00
N GLU A 323 32.99 1.91 -4.84
CA GLU A 323 33.59 0.74 -4.21
C GLU A 323 32.56 -0.30 -3.78
N GLU A 324 31.39 0.17 -3.32
CA GLU A 324 30.25 -0.71 -2.99
C GLU A 324 29.75 -1.39 -4.26
N TRP A 325 29.51 -0.62 -5.33
CA TRP A 325 29.06 -1.15 -6.61
C TRP A 325 30.05 -2.15 -7.20
N ASP A 326 31.34 -1.83 -7.22
CA ASP A 326 32.40 -2.71 -7.73
C ASP A 326 32.48 -4.00 -6.92
N TYR A 327 32.26 -3.95 -5.61
CA TYR A 327 32.19 -5.14 -4.78
C TYR A 327 30.95 -5.99 -5.12
N VAL A 328 29.74 -5.44 -4.99
CA VAL A 328 28.51 -6.24 -5.19
C VAL A 328 28.38 -6.78 -6.61
N ARG A 329 28.88 -6.03 -7.60
CA ARG A 329 28.97 -6.49 -9.00
C ARG A 329 29.92 -7.67 -9.14
N ARG A 330 31.10 -7.64 -8.51
CA ARG A 330 32.05 -8.76 -8.54
C ARG A 330 31.52 -9.98 -7.79
N ALA A 331 30.77 -9.77 -6.71
CA ALA A 331 30.11 -10.85 -5.97
C ALA A 331 29.03 -11.58 -6.78
N GLY A 332 28.50 -10.95 -7.84
CA GLY A 332 27.52 -11.56 -8.74
C GLY A 332 26.09 -11.02 -8.60
N VAL A 333 25.91 -9.90 -7.89
CA VAL A 333 24.62 -9.18 -7.89
C VAL A 333 24.28 -8.73 -9.31
N SER A 334 23.03 -8.91 -9.71
CA SER A 334 22.60 -8.73 -11.10
C SER A 334 22.02 -7.34 -11.38
N LEU A 335 21.45 -6.68 -10.36
CA LEU A 335 20.82 -5.38 -10.51
C LEU A 335 21.21 -4.44 -9.37
N PHE A 336 21.18 -3.14 -9.64
CA PHE A 336 21.60 -2.13 -8.68
C PHE A 336 20.66 -0.93 -8.69
N GLN A 337 20.39 -0.40 -7.50
CA GLN A 337 19.65 0.83 -7.31
C GLN A 337 20.30 1.66 -6.21
N GLY A 338 20.34 2.98 -6.38
CA GLY A 338 20.91 3.90 -5.39
C GLY A 338 21.32 5.23 -5.99
N TYR A 339 21.75 6.15 -5.13
CA TYR A 339 22.07 7.52 -5.52
C TYR A 339 23.30 7.63 -6.42
N LEU A 340 24.13 6.58 -6.47
CA LEU A 340 25.20 6.48 -7.46
C LEU A 340 24.65 6.55 -8.90
N PHE A 341 23.50 5.91 -9.15
CA PHE A 341 22.90 5.82 -10.49
C PHE A 341 21.89 6.94 -10.76
N GLY A 342 21.09 7.29 -9.75
CA GLY A 342 20.08 8.33 -9.86
C GLY A 342 19.15 8.39 -8.66
N ARG A 343 18.60 9.58 -8.39
CA ARG A 343 17.55 9.78 -7.40
C ARG A 343 16.17 9.65 -8.06
N ALA A 344 15.16 9.34 -7.25
CA ALA A 344 13.77 9.33 -7.69
C ALA A 344 13.32 10.70 -8.25
N SER A 345 12.80 10.71 -9.47
CA SER A 345 12.36 11.93 -10.18
C SER A 345 10.99 11.76 -10.86
N PRO A 346 10.25 12.85 -11.14
CA PRO A 346 8.90 12.75 -11.74
C PRO A 346 8.90 12.26 -13.20
N VAL A 347 10.06 12.26 -13.86
CA VAL A 347 10.24 11.72 -15.21
C VAL A 347 11.44 10.77 -15.21
N PRO A 348 11.54 9.83 -16.18
CA PRO A 348 12.71 8.99 -16.35
C PRO A 348 13.99 9.84 -16.47
N ALA A 349 14.86 9.78 -15.46
CA ALA A 349 16.13 10.50 -15.48
C ALA A 349 17.22 9.67 -16.18
N ALA A 350 18.14 10.37 -16.84
CA ALA A 350 19.38 9.76 -17.32
C ALA A 350 20.24 9.31 -16.13
N VAL A 351 20.88 8.15 -16.27
CA VAL A 351 21.79 7.61 -15.25
C VAL A 351 23.10 8.40 -15.25
N ARG A 352 23.66 8.60 -14.05
CA ARG A 352 24.93 9.30 -13.83
C ARG A 352 26.11 8.33 -13.72
N VAL A 353 26.39 7.53 -14.74
CA VAL A 353 27.53 6.60 -14.70
C VAL A 353 28.24 6.51 -16.04
#